data_AF-X1V1J4-F1
#
_entry.id   AF-X1V1J4-F1
#
_cell.length_a   1.000
_cell.length_b   1.000
_cell.length_c   1.000
_cell.angle_alpha   90.00
_cell.angle_beta   90.00
_cell.angle_gamma   90.00
#
_symmetry.space_group_name_H-M   'P 1'
#
loop_
_entity.id
_entity.type
_entity.pdbx_description
1 polymer ?
#
loop_
_entity_poly.entity_id
_entity_poly.type
_entity_poly.pdbx_seq_one_letter_code
_entity_poly.pdbx_strand_id
1 'polypeptide(L)'
;MKTAIDISDGLISDLNHICELSQVGARIEVDRLPIEPMVRANFGDKSFALALSGGEDYELLFTGSAQTIDKVKTAVSCPVTVIGEIVAGETGKVTLVDSKGNPFHLQKVGWEHFTTR
;
A
#
# COMPACT_ATOMS: atom_id res chain seq x y z
N MET A 1 12.06 12.75 -1.46
CA MET A 1 10.70 12.19 -1.60
C MET A 1 10.25 12.51 -3.01
N LYS A 2 9.66 11.57 -3.76
CA LYS A 2 9.18 11.84 -5.12
C LYS A 2 7.69 12.18 -5.15
N THR A 3 6.89 11.43 -4.42
CA THR A 3 5.44 11.64 -4.26
C THR A 3 5.02 11.24 -2.85
N ALA A 4 3.94 11.82 -2.34
CA ALA A 4 3.28 11.40 -1.10
C ALA A 4 1.77 11.66 -1.17
N ILE A 5 1.00 10.85 -0.46
CA ILE A 5 -0.46 10.94 -0.31
C ILE A 5 -0.83 10.41 1.10
N ASP A 6 -1.91 10.91 1.68
CA ASP A 6 -2.55 10.31 2.84
C ASP A 6 -3.44 9.13 2.40
N ILE A 7 -3.54 8.11 3.25
CA ILE A 7 -4.41 6.95 3.00
C ILE A 7 -5.79 7.25 3.59
N SER A 8 -6.77 7.53 2.73
CA SER A 8 -8.16 7.76 3.13
C SER A 8 -9.09 6.66 2.63
N ASP A 9 -8.93 6.26 1.37
CA ASP A 9 -9.84 5.35 0.66
C ASP A 9 -9.32 3.90 0.64
N GLY A 10 -8.10 3.71 1.16
CA GLY A 10 -7.41 2.44 1.26
C GLY A 10 -6.15 2.41 0.39
N LEU A 11 -5.14 1.68 0.87
CA LEU A 11 -3.79 1.68 0.30
C LEU A 11 -3.77 1.45 -1.21
N ILE A 12 -4.56 0.50 -1.73
CA ILE A 12 -4.56 0.20 -3.17
C ILE A 12 -5.16 1.34 -3.98
N SER A 13 -6.26 1.95 -3.50
CA SER A 13 -6.93 3.05 -4.19
C SER A 13 -5.97 4.23 -4.34
N ASP A 14 -5.38 4.65 -3.22
CA ASP A 14 -4.51 5.82 -3.17
C ASP A 14 -3.18 5.58 -3.90
N LEU A 15 -2.66 4.35 -3.86
CA LEU A 15 -1.47 3.97 -4.63
C LEU A 15 -1.76 3.89 -6.14
N ASN A 16 -2.94 3.43 -6.55
CA ASN A 16 -3.35 3.45 -7.96
C ASN A 16 -3.36 4.89 -8.49
N HIS A 17 -3.91 5.85 -7.72
CA HIS A 17 -3.87 7.27 -8.09
C HIS A 17 -2.44 7.78 -8.30
N ILE A 18 -1.50 7.45 -7.40
CA ILE A 18 -0.08 7.79 -7.59
C ILE A 18 0.47 7.17 -8.87
N CYS A 19 0.19 5.89 -9.11
CA CYS A 19 0.71 5.12 -10.24
C CYS A 19 0.21 5.66 -11.58
N GLU A 20 -1.08 5.97 -11.67
CA GLU A 20 -1.70 6.56 -12.87
C GLU A 20 -1.13 7.94 -13.18
N LEU A 21 -1.13 8.85 -12.19
CA LEU A 21 -0.65 10.22 -12.38
C LEU A 21 0.85 10.31 -12.64
N SER A 22 1.63 9.36 -12.10
CA SER A 22 3.08 9.32 -12.28
C SER A 22 3.53 8.45 -13.46
N GLN A 23 2.60 7.80 -14.17
CA GLN A 23 2.87 6.86 -15.27
C GLN A 23 3.82 5.70 -14.90
N VAL A 24 3.57 5.10 -13.74
CA VAL A 24 4.33 3.97 -13.19
C VAL A 24 3.40 2.89 -12.67
N GLY A 25 3.94 1.71 -12.36
CA GLY A 25 3.26 0.68 -11.57
C GLY A 25 3.87 0.55 -10.18
N ALA A 26 3.32 -0.34 -9.37
CA ALA A 26 3.87 -0.69 -8.07
C ALA A 26 3.77 -2.19 -7.80
N ARG A 27 4.72 -2.71 -7.03
CA ARG A 27 4.73 -4.07 -6.51
C ARG A 27 4.78 -4.02 -4.99
N ILE A 28 3.76 -4.56 -4.33
CA ILE A 28 3.58 -4.52 -2.88
C ILE A 28 3.69 -5.93 -2.30
N GLU A 29 4.55 -6.07 -1.29
CA GLU A 29 4.73 -7.30 -0.52
C GLU A 29 3.77 -7.29 0.68
N VAL A 30 2.69 -8.06 0.60
CA VAL A 30 1.59 -7.98 1.58
C VAL A 30 2.02 -8.36 3.00
N ASP A 31 2.98 -9.28 3.12
CA ASP A 31 3.51 -9.71 4.42
C ASP A 31 4.25 -8.59 5.16
N ARG A 32 4.74 -7.57 4.43
CA ARG A 32 5.46 -6.41 4.97
C ARG A 32 4.53 -5.30 5.44
N LEU A 33 3.22 -5.40 5.21
CA LEU A 33 2.28 -4.39 5.67
C LEU A 33 2.31 -4.27 7.21
N PRO A 34 2.42 -3.04 7.74
CA PRO A 34 2.45 -2.80 9.18
C PRO A 34 1.03 -2.92 9.76
N ILE A 35 0.55 -4.14 9.90
CA ILE A 35 -0.76 -4.43 10.47
C ILE A 35 -0.60 -4.64 11.97
N GLU A 36 -1.45 -3.98 12.75
CA GLU A 36 -1.44 -4.07 14.20
C GLU A 36 -1.66 -5.55 14.66
N PRO A 37 -0.88 -6.05 15.64
CA PRO A 37 -0.95 -7.44 16.08
C PRO A 37 -2.33 -7.96 16.51
N MET A 38 -3.13 -7.17 17.22
CA MET A 38 -4.50 -7.56 17.58
C MET A 38 -5.41 -7.65 16.36
N VAL A 39 -5.25 -6.76 15.36
CA VAL A 39 -5.98 -6.87 14.09
C VAL A 39 -5.62 -8.19 13.38
N ARG A 40 -4.33 -8.55 13.31
CA ARG A 40 -3.92 -9.85 12.76
C ARG A 40 -4.50 -11.02 13.57
N ALA A 41 -4.47 -10.95 14.90
CA ALA A 41 -4.98 -12.02 15.76
C ALA A 41 -6.49 -12.22 15.65
N ASN A 42 -7.26 -11.14 15.50
CA ASN A 42 -8.73 -11.19 15.47
C ASN A 42 -9.29 -11.49 14.08
N PHE A 43 -8.59 -11.10 13.01
CA PHE A 43 -9.10 -11.19 11.64
C PHE A 43 -8.34 -12.18 10.76
N GLY A 44 -7.18 -12.70 11.18
CA GLY A 44 -6.38 -13.64 10.41
C GLY A 44 -6.08 -13.10 9.01
N ASP A 45 -6.33 -13.89 7.97
CA ASP A 45 -6.10 -13.49 6.57
C ASP A 45 -6.94 -12.29 6.14
N LYS A 46 -8.08 -12.02 6.79
CA LYS A 46 -8.90 -10.84 6.49
C LYS A 46 -8.22 -9.53 6.90
N SER A 47 -7.21 -9.59 7.78
CA SER A 47 -6.44 -8.41 8.17
C SER A 47 -5.74 -7.76 6.97
N PHE A 48 -5.31 -8.55 5.98
CA PHE A 48 -4.73 -8.01 4.75
C PHE A 48 -5.75 -7.25 3.91
N ALA A 49 -6.99 -7.75 3.82
CA ALA A 49 -8.05 -7.03 3.12
C ALA A 49 -8.34 -5.67 3.81
N LEU A 50 -8.40 -5.65 5.15
CA LEU A 50 -8.55 -4.41 5.91
C LEU A 50 -7.40 -3.42 5.64
N ALA A 51 -6.15 -3.88 5.69
CA ALA A 51 -4.99 -3.01 5.44
C ALA A 51 -4.88 -2.51 3.98
N LEU A 52 -5.40 -3.28 3.02
CA LEU A 52 -5.29 -2.98 1.59
C LEU A 52 -6.45 -2.12 1.07
N SER A 53 -7.65 -2.29 1.64
CA SER A 53 -8.89 -1.66 1.13
C SER A 53 -9.83 -1.12 2.21
N GLY A 54 -9.44 -1.13 3.49
CA GLY A 54 -10.28 -0.66 4.60
C GLY A 54 -10.43 0.86 4.64
N GLY A 55 -9.34 1.59 4.38
CA GLY A 55 -9.34 3.06 4.42
C GLY A 55 -9.44 3.61 5.85
N GLU A 56 -9.63 4.93 5.96
CA GLU A 56 -9.76 5.70 7.21
C GLU A 56 -8.57 5.55 8.20
N ASP A 57 -7.42 5.05 7.72
CA ASP A 57 -6.20 4.90 8.52
C ASP A 57 -5.49 6.25 8.74
N TYR A 58 -5.62 7.20 7.79
CA TYR A 58 -4.94 8.51 7.78
C TYR A 58 -3.42 8.43 7.94
N GLU A 59 -2.83 7.31 7.50
CA GLU A 59 -1.39 7.11 7.44
C GLU A 59 -0.79 7.76 6.19
N LEU A 60 0.53 8.03 6.22
CA LEU A 60 1.23 8.61 5.08
C LEU A 60 1.85 7.55 4.18
N LEU A 61 1.46 7.55 2.91
CA LEU A 61 2.09 6.76 1.84
C LEU A 61 3.01 7.66 1.02
N PHE A 62 4.27 7.26 0.82
CA PHE A 62 5.21 8.02 0.00
C PHE A 62 6.21 7.16 -0.77
N THR A 63 6.79 7.73 -1.81
CA THR A 63 7.81 7.09 -2.65
C THR A 63 9.15 7.84 -2.60
N GLY A 64 10.25 7.11 -2.74
CA GLY A 64 11.59 7.70 -2.74
C GLY A 64 12.68 6.69 -3.06
N SER A 65 13.89 7.17 -3.33
CA SER A 65 15.06 6.29 -3.40
C SER A 65 15.35 5.69 -2.03
N ALA A 66 16.03 4.53 -1.98
CA ALA A 66 16.44 3.91 -0.73
C ALA A 66 17.14 4.90 0.22
N GLN A 67 18.09 5.69 -0.31
CA GLN A 67 18.77 6.73 0.46
C GLN A 67 17.82 7.81 1.02
N THR A 68 16.79 8.17 0.27
CA THR A 68 15.77 9.13 0.76
C THR A 68 14.95 8.51 1.88
N ILE A 69 14.53 7.26 1.71
CA ILE A 69 13.72 6.54 2.71
C ILE A 69 14.51 6.38 4.01
N ASP A 70 15.81 6.06 3.94
CA ASP A 70 16.66 5.94 5.12
C ASP A 70 16.81 7.28 5.85
N LYS A 71 16.94 8.40 5.11
CA LYS A 71 16.93 9.74 5.72
C LYS A 71 15.60 10.03 6.43
N VAL A 72 14.47 9.69 5.81
CA VAL A 72 13.14 9.89 6.42
C VAL A 72 13.02 9.07 7.70
N LYS A 73 13.40 7.78 7.68
CA LYS A 73 13.42 6.91 8.87
C LYS A 73 14.19 7.52 10.05
N THR A 74 15.28 8.23 9.78
CA THR A 74 16.08 8.89 10.84
C THR A 74 15.51 10.24 11.27
N ALA A 75 14.71 10.89 10.42
CA ALA A 75 14.22 12.25 10.63
C ALA A 75 12.86 12.30 11.36
N VAL A 76 12.07 11.23 11.29
CA VAL A 76 10.74 11.17 11.91
C VAL A 76 10.77 10.32 13.19
N SER A 77 9.86 10.62 14.11
CA SER A 77 9.71 9.89 15.38
C SER A 77 8.71 8.73 15.30
N CYS A 78 8.10 8.49 14.14
CA CYS A 78 7.16 7.40 13.91
C CYS A 78 7.81 6.23 13.14
N PRO A 79 7.27 5.01 13.24
CA PRO A 79 7.71 3.89 12.43
C PRO A 79 7.51 4.17 10.93
N VAL A 80 8.50 3.80 10.11
CA VAL A 80 8.40 3.87 8.65
C VAL A 80 8.69 2.48 8.06
N THR A 81 7.68 1.92 7.41
CA THR A 81 7.72 0.56 6.87
C THR A 81 7.82 0.61 5.34
N VAL A 82 8.85 -0.04 4.79
CA VAL A 82 8.94 -0.25 3.35
C VAL A 82 8.10 -1.47 3.00
N ILE A 83 7.07 -1.26 2.20
CA ILE A 83 6.06 -2.27 1.84
C ILE A 83 6.17 -2.76 0.39
N GLY A 84 7.05 -2.17 -0.41
CA GLY A 84 7.17 -2.50 -1.82
C GLY A 84 8.04 -1.53 -2.61
N GLU A 85 7.84 -1.53 -3.92
CA GLU A 85 8.63 -0.77 -4.88
C GLU A 85 7.78 -0.22 -6.04
N ILE A 86 8.28 0.84 -6.68
CA ILE A 86 7.69 1.41 -7.90
C ILE A 86 8.35 0.74 -9.10
N VAL A 87 7.54 0.33 -10.07
CA VAL A 87 7.95 -0.40 -11.28
C VAL A 87 7.74 0.49 -12.51
N ALA A 88 8.74 0.58 -13.38
CA ALA A 88 8.63 1.34 -14.63
C ALA A 88 7.84 0.56 -15.69
N GLY A 89 7.05 1.27 -16.52
CA GLY A 89 6.39 0.70 -17.70
C GLY A 89 5.07 -0.04 -17.45
N GLU A 90 4.59 -0.09 -16.21
CA GLU A 90 3.32 -0.71 -15.85
C GLU A 90 2.31 0.32 -15.30
N THR A 91 2.04 1.38 -16.07
CA THR A 91 1.19 2.51 -15.65
C THR A 91 -0.13 2.06 -15.02
N GLY A 92 -0.37 2.53 -13.79
CA GLY A 92 -1.62 2.27 -13.05
C GLY A 92 -1.76 0.84 -12.54
N LYS A 93 -0.76 -0.03 -12.74
CA LYS A 93 -0.82 -1.42 -12.28
C LYS A 93 -0.15 -1.58 -10.92
N VAL A 94 -0.97 -1.90 -9.91
CA VAL A 94 -0.52 -2.34 -8.59
C VAL A 94 -0.59 -3.86 -8.52
N THR A 95 0.53 -4.50 -8.24
CA THR A 95 0.65 -5.95 -8.12
C THR A 95 0.93 -6.33 -6.68
N LEU A 96 0.14 -7.26 -6.13
CA LEU A 96 0.32 -7.76 -4.77
C LEU A 96 1.05 -9.10 -4.82
N VAL A 97 2.01 -9.28 -3.91
CA VAL A 97 2.78 -10.51 -3.79
C VAL A 97 2.98 -10.92 -2.34
N ASP A 98 3.11 -12.21 -2.09
CA ASP A 98 3.56 -12.73 -0.80
C ASP A 98 5.09 -12.57 -0.62
N SER A 99 5.58 -12.94 0.55
CA SER A 99 7.01 -12.98 0.93
C SER A 99 7.87 -13.90 0.07
N LYS A 100 7.26 -14.80 -0.71
CA LYS A 100 7.93 -15.68 -1.68
C LYS A 100 7.87 -15.11 -3.11
N GLY A 101 7.22 -13.97 -3.30
CA GLY A 101 7.01 -13.34 -4.59
C GLY A 101 5.87 -13.93 -5.42
N ASN A 102 5.05 -14.81 -4.86
CA ASN A 102 3.88 -15.35 -5.56
C ASN A 102 2.78 -14.30 -5.62
N PRO A 103 1.96 -14.26 -6.69
CA PRO A 103 0.80 -13.38 -6.75
C PRO A 103 -0.13 -13.58 -5.55
N PHE A 104 -0.44 -12.48 -4.87
CA PHE A 104 -1.43 -12.46 -3.80
C PHE A 104 -2.74 -11.92 -4.35
N HIS A 105 -3.82 -12.69 -4.20
CA HIS A 105 -5.14 -12.27 -4.63
C HIS A 105 -5.98 -11.87 -3.42
N LEU A 106 -6.40 -10.61 -3.41
CA LEU A 106 -7.40 -10.15 -2.46
C LEU A 106 -8.70 -10.93 -2.67
N GLN A 107 -9.17 -11.62 -1.64
CA GLN A 107 -10.58 -12.00 -1.61
C GLN A 107 -11.40 -10.71 -1.53
N LYS A 108 -12.32 -10.53 -2.47
CA LYS A 108 -13.09 -9.30 -2.65
C LYS A 108 -13.85 -8.95 -1.36
N VAL A 109 -13.44 -7.90 -0.67
CA VAL A 109 -14.20 -7.24 0.39
C VAL A 109 -14.28 -5.77 0.00
N GLY A 110 -15.20 -5.45 -0.91
CA GLY A 110 -15.30 -4.11 -1.49
C GLY A 110 -16.25 -3.21 -0.70
N TRP A 111 -15.85 -1.96 -0.50
CA TRP A 111 -16.76 -0.83 -0.31
C TRP A 111 -16.60 0.08 -1.53
N GLU A 112 -17.68 0.27 -2.30
CA GLU A 112 -17.72 1.15 -3.49
C GLU A 112 -18.84 2.18 -3.26
N HIS A 113 -18.50 3.47 -3.15
CA HIS A 113 -19.48 4.55 -2.92
C HIS A 113 -20.41 4.78 -4.14
N PHE A 114 -19.91 4.60 -5.37
CA PHE A 114 -20.70 4.79 -6.59
C PHE A 114 -20.25 3.82 -7.68
N THR A 115 -21.06 2.79 -7.96
CA THR A 115 -20.94 2.06 -9.22
C THR A 115 -21.55 2.91 -10.33
N THR A 116 -20.73 3.40 -11.26
CA THR A 116 -21.24 3.87 -12.55
C THR A 116 -21.55 2.63 -13.39
N ARG A 117 -22.78 2.55 -13.90
CA ARG A 117 -23.27 1.50 -14.79
C ARG A 117 -22.61 1.54 -16.17
#